data_AF-I1BSJ9-F1
#
_entry.id   AF-I1BSJ9-F1
#
_cell.length_a   1.000
_cell.length_b   1.000
_cell.length_c   1.000
_cell.angle_alpha   90.00
_cell.angle_beta   90.00
_cell.angle_gamma   90.00
#
_symmetry.space_group_name_H-M   'P 1'
#
loop_
_entity.id
_entity.type
_entity.pdbx_description
1 polymer ?
#
loop_
_entity_poly.entity_id
_entity_poly.type
_entity_poly.pdbx_seq_one_letter_code
_entity_poly.pdbx_strand_id
1 'polypeptide(L)'
;MGERIFFHSKSKVKMLYLKFITLIFVVILELVSADVTSISECPKLAARTSTAKDVTDLRIDDIQIIAALGDSAMAGFAMMGINSEKKTGMVDTKYVREFRGSSYVIGGDTDAITLANFIKYYNPNVYGASTSSHLATLCYGPFCIPPMSLYNPTIDKLNAAQSGGMAMNLNYELDYLIPRNDQCTSCSNFAAEYATPEAYGKYVEAAVERIRKEIPNTVVNLQQ
;
A
#
# COMPACT_ATOMS: atom_id res chain seq x y z
N MET A 1 -59.44 3.65 -54.07
CA MET A 1 -57.98 3.74 -54.26
C MET A 1 -57.41 4.35 -52.99
N GLY A 2 -56.77 3.56 -52.13
CA GLY A 2 -56.21 4.02 -50.86
C GLY A 2 -54.70 4.13 -50.92
N GLU A 3 -54.17 5.34 -50.72
CA GLU A 3 -52.74 5.60 -50.62
C GLU A 3 -52.18 5.05 -49.29
N ARG A 4 -51.12 4.24 -49.38
CA ARG A 4 -50.32 3.85 -48.21
C ARG A 4 -49.18 4.84 -48.04
N ILE A 5 -49.24 5.59 -46.94
CA ILE A 5 -48.16 6.47 -46.48
C ILE A 5 -47.02 5.62 -45.91
N PHE A 6 -45.84 5.71 -46.52
CA PHE A 6 -44.61 5.10 -46.02
C PHE A 6 -44.04 5.94 -44.86
N PHE A 7 -44.20 5.49 -43.62
CA PHE A 7 -43.43 6.04 -42.49
C PHE A 7 -42.03 5.42 -42.48
N HIS A 8 -41.05 6.16 -43.01
CA HIS A 8 -39.64 5.78 -42.96
C HIS A 8 -39.12 5.90 -41.51
N SER A 9 -38.63 4.79 -40.97
CA SER A 9 -38.27 4.60 -39.55
C SER A 9 -37.00 5.38 -39.15
N LYS A 10 -37.14 6.65 -38.77
CA LYS A 10 -36.07 7.47 -38.17
C LYS A 10 -35.49 6.87 -36.88
N SER A 11 -36.25 6.02 -36.18
CA SER A 11 -35.87 5.38 -34.92
C SER A 11 -34.73 4.36 -35.09
N LYS A 12 -34.78 3.52 -36.14
CA LYS A 12 -33.74 2.52 -36.41
C LYS A 12 -32.39 3.15 -36.76
N VAL A 13 -32.40 4.26 -37.50
CA VAL A 13 -31.19 5.01 -37.87
C VAL A 13 -30.53 5.63 -36.64
N LYS A 14 -31.32 6.23 -35.72
CA LYS A 14 -30.81 6.81 -34.47
C LYS A 14 -30.17 5.76 -33.55
N MET A 15 -30.78 4.57 -33.47
CA MET A 15 -30.28 3.46 -32.67
C MET A 15 -28.99 2.84 -33.25
N LEU A 16 -28.86 2.80 -34.58
CA LEU A 16 -27.65 2.35 -35.27
C LEU A 16 -26.50 3.37 -35.08
N TYR A 17 -26.79 4.67 -35.15
CA TYR A 17 -25.83 5.73 -34.89
C TYR A 17 -25.31 5.71 -33.45
N LEU A 18 -26.20 5.50 -32.47
CA LEU A 18 -25.82 5.41 -31.07
C LEU A 18 -24.91 4.20 -30.80
N LYS A 19 -25.20 3.05 -31.42
CA LYS A 19 -24.36 1.84 -31.34
C LYS A 19 -22.99 2.04 -32.00
N PHE A 20 -22.93 2.77 -33.11
CA PHE A 20 -21.66 3.11 -33.76
C PHE A 20 -20.82 4.06 -32.91
N ILE A 21 -21.44 5.07 -32.30
CA ILE A 21 -20.75 6.01 -31.40
C ILE A 21 -20.18 5.28 -30.19
N THR A 22 -20.95 4.40 -29.53
CA THR A 22 -20.43 3.62 -28.41
C THR A 22 -19.31 2.67 -28.82
N LEU A 23 -19.42 2.02 -29.99
CA LEU A 23 -18.34 1.16 -30.51
C LEU A 23 -17.06 1.95 -30.77
N ILE A 24 -17.17 3.12 -31.41
CA ILE A 24 -16.02 4.01 -31.65
C ILE A 24 -15.42 4.47 -30.31
N PHE A 25 -16.26 4.81 -29.33
CA PHE A 25 -15.78 5.24 -28.01
C PHE A 25 -15.04 4.13 -27.26
N VAL A 26 -15.52 2.88 -27.34
CA VAL A 26 -14.86 1.71 -26.74
C VAL A 26 -13.54 1.41 -27.44
N VAL A 27 -13.51 1.41 -28.78
CA VAL A 27 -12.27 1.19 -29.55
C VAL A 27 -11.24 2.30 -29.28
N ILE A 28 -11.69 3.56 -29.12
CA ILE A 28 -10.79 4.66 -28.72
C ILE A 28 -10.29 4.46 -27.29
N LEU A 29 -11.13 4.01 -26.35
CA LEU A 29 -10.68 3.71 -24.98
C LEU A 29 -9.60 2.61 -24.97
N GLU A 30 -9.80 1.54 -25.74
CA GLU A 30 -8.83 0.44 -25.86
C GLU A 30 -7.52 0.88 -26.54
N LEU A 31 -7.58 1.85 -27.46
CA LEU A 31 -6.38 2.44 -28.08
C LEU A 31 -5.63 3.42 -27.14
N VAL A 32 -6.31 3.95 -26.11
CA VAL A 32 -5.73 4.91 -25.16
C VAL A 32 -5.16 4.23 -23.92
N SER A 33 -5.61 3.02 -23.59
CA SER A 33 -4.93 2.17 -22.59
C SER A 33 -3.73 1.47 -23.20
N ALA A 34 -2.56 2.09 -23.07
CA ALA A 34 -1.29 1.42 -23.32
C ALA A 34 -0.98 0.50 -22.13
N ASP A 35 -1.38 -0.77 -22.22
CA ASP A 35 -0.92 -1.79 -21.28
C ASP A 35 0.58 -2.04 -21.51
N VAL A 36 1.37 -1.90 -20.46
CA VAL A 36 2.82 -2.14 -20.50
C VAL A 36 3.22 -3.21 -19.49
N THR A 37 4.31 -3.91 -19.79
CA THR A 37 4.80 -5.02 -18.95
C THR A 37 5.73 -4.57 -17.83
N SER A 38 6.36 -3.40 -17.99
CA SER A 38 7.28 -2.81 -17.01
C SER A 38 6.96 -1.33 -16.79
N ILE A 39 7.16 -0.86 -15.55
CA ILE A 39 7.02 0.56 -15.21
C ILE A 39 7.96 1.46 -16.02
N SER A 40 9.10 0.93 -16.47
CA SER A 40 10.05 1.67 -17.32
C SER A 40 9.47 2.06 -18.68
N GLU A 41 8.43 1.37 -19.13
CA GLU A 41 7.74 1.63 -20.39
C GLU A 41 6.62 2.66 -20.22
N CYS A 42 6.21 2.98 -18.98
CA CYS A 42 5.21 4.01 -18.72
C CYS A 42 5.76 5.41 -19.08
N PRO A 43 4.96 6.27 -19.73
CA PRO A 43 5.38 7.62 -20.07
C PRO A 43 5.67 8.44 -18.81
N LYS A 44 6.66 9.33 -18.88
CA LYS A 44 6.92 10.28 -17.78
C LYS A 44 5.78 11.29 -17.66
N LEU A 45 5.51 11.71 -16.43
CA LEU A 45 4.55 12.76 -16.14
C LEU A 45 5.12 14.13 -16.50
N ALA A 46 4.25 15.03 -16.96
CA ALA A 46 4.62 16.43 -17.13
C ALA A 46 4.94 17.05 -15.76
N ALA A 47 6.00 17.85 -15.71
CA ALA A 47 6.46 18.49 -14.47
C ALA A 47 5.35 19.32 -13.80
N ARG A 48 5.23 19.22 -12.47
CA ARG A 48 4.38 20.09 -11.66
C ARG A 48 4.87 21.53 -11.73
N THR A 49 3.94 22.49 -11.83
CA THR A 49 4.21 23.92 -11.60
C THR A 49 3.78 24.39 -10.21
N SER A 50 2.98 23.59 -9.49
CA SER A 50 2.50 23.86 -8.14
C SER A 50 2.29 22.55 -7.37
N THR A 51 2.23 22.62 -6.04
CA THR A 51 1.86 21.48 -5.20
C THR A 51 0.44 21.02 -5.49
N ALA A 52 0.15 19.74 -5.22
CA ALA A 52 -1.21 19.22 -5.27
C ALA A 52 -2.12 20.00 -4.33
N LYS A 53 -3.34 20.33 -4.78
CA LYS A 53 -4.31 21.10 -4.00
C LYS A 53 -5.01 20.25 -2.94
N ASP A 54 -5.43 19.06 -3.34
CA ASP A 54 -6.14 18.09 -2.52
C ASP A 54 -5.99 16.69 -3.14
N VAL A 55 -6.67 15.70 -2.56
CA VAL A 55 -6.60 14.29 -2.99
C VAL A 55 -7.08 14.05 -4.43
N THR A 56 -7.92 14.93 -4.99
CA THR A 56 -8.42 14.81 -6.38
C THR A 56 -7.44 15.33 -7.42
N ASP A 57 -6.50 16.18 -6.99
CA ASP A 57 -5.39 16.67 -7.81
C ASP A 57 -4.09 15.91 -7.51
N LEU A 58 -4.05 15.00 -6.53
CA LEU A 58 -2.82 14.31 -6.16
C LEU A 58 -2.33 13.37 -7.28
N ARG A 59 -1.04 13.44 -7.61
CA ARG A 59 -0.35 12.55 -8.54
C ARG A 59 0.73 11.76 -7.81
N ILE A 60 1.14 10.66 -8.43
CA ILE A 60 2.17 9.77 -7.89
C ILE A 60 3.53 10.49 -7.72
N ASP A 61 3.84 11.50 -8.54
CA ASP A 61 5.06 12.29 -8.44
C ASP A 61 5.05 13.35 -7.31
N ASP A 62 3.91 13.57 -6.65
CA ASP A 62 3.83 14.44 -5.46
C ASP A 62 4.18 13.70 -4.17
N ILE A 63 4.21 12.36 -4.19
CA ILE A 63 4.49 11.56 -3.01
C ILE A 63 5.98 11.67 -2.69
N GLN A 64 6.31 12.37 -1.61
CA GLN A 64 7.69 12.59 -1.16
C GLN A 64 8.15 11.54 -0.13
N ILE A 65 7.22 11.01 0.65
CA ILE A 65 7.48 10.05 1.72
C ILE A 65 6.48 8.91 1.57
N ILE A 66 6.99 7.68 1.68
CA ILE A 66 6.18 6.47 1.83
C ILE A 66 6.52 5.81 3.16
N ALA A 67 5.50 5.44 3.93
CA ALA A 67 5.63 4.76 5.21
C ALA A 67 4.60 3.64 5.30
N ALA A 68 4.87 2.61 6.11
CA ALA A 68 3.98 1.48 6.28
C ALA A 68 3.86 1.09 7.76
N LEU A 69 2.64 0.71 8.13
CA LEU A 69 2.25 0.11 9.39
C LEU A 69 1.61 -1.24 9.08
N GLY A 70 1.70 -2.21 9.99
CA GLY A 70 0.98 -3.47 9.85
C GLY A 70 1.71 -4.68 10.42
N ASP A 71 1.29 -5.84 9.94
CA ASP A 71 1.67 -7.12 10.50
C ASP A 71 2.79 -7.82 9.69
N SER A 72 2.84 -9.14 9.80
CA SER A 72 3.76 -10.00 9.07
C SER A 72 3.65 -9.86 7.55
N ALA A 73 2.46 -9.64 7.00
CA ALA A 73 2.28 -9.48 5.55
C ALA A 73 2.95 -8.20 5.07
N MET A 74 2.72 -7.08 5.76
CA MET A 74 3.36 -5.80 5.45
C MET A 74 4.88 -5.82 5.69
N ALA A 75 5.33 -6.58 6.69
CA ALA A 75 6.76 -6.81 6.95
C ALA A 75 7.44 -7.71 5.91
N GLY A 76 6.68 -8.38 5.03
CA GLY A 76 7.20 -9.30 4.02
C GLY A 76 7.65 -10.65 4.62
N PHE A 77 7.01 -11.10 5.69
CA PHE A 77 7.34 -12.36 6.35
C PHE A 77 7.15 -13.55 5.43
N ALA A 78 8.20 -14.38 5.28
CA ALA A 78 8.20 -15.62 4.51
C ALA A 78 7.73 -15.47 3.04
N MET A 79 7.74 -14.26 2.48
CA MET A 79 7.14 -14.00 1.16
C MET A 79 7.89 -14.66 -0.01
N MET A 80 9.16 -15.04 0.19
CA MET A 80 9.94 -15.82 -0.78
C MET A 80 9.59 -17.31 -0.78
N GLY A 81 8.61 -17.71 0.03
CA GLY A 81 8.13 -19.08 0.12
C GLY A 81 9.01 -19.98 0.98
N ILE A 82 8.44 -21.13 1.33
CA ILE A 82 9.13 -22.19 2.06
C ILE A 82 9.38 -23.33 1.07
N ASN A 83 10.64 -23.73 0.89
CA ASN A 83 10.92 -24.90 0.05
C ASN A 83 10.46 -26.16 0.81
N SER A 84 9.35 -26.73 0.35
CA SER A 84 8.72 -27.92 0.92
C SER A 84 9.52 -29.21 0.72
N GLU A 85 10.43 -29.25 -0.26
CA GLU A 85 11.21 -30.46 -0.59
C GLU A 85 12.25 -30.78 0.48
N LYS A 86 12.78 -29.78 1.17
CA LYS A 86 13.84 -29.98 2.19
C LYS A 86 13.31 -30.48 3.53
N LYS A 87 11.99 -30.59 3.73
CA LYS A 87 11.31 -30.98 4.99
C LYS A 87 11.77 -30.25 6.26
N THR A 88 12.56 -29.18 6.14
CA THR A 88 13.02 -28.35 7.26
C THR A 88 11.99 -27.28 7.64
N GLY A 89 10.87 -27.13 6.92
CA GLY A 89 9.78 -26.21 7.31
C GLY A 89 10.28 -24.83 7.78
N MET A 90 9.75 -24.34 8.90
CA MET A 90 10.16 -23.08 9.55
C MET A 90 11.39 -23.21 10.47
N VAL A 91 12.07 -24.37 10.58
CA VAL A 91 13.29 -24.48 11.40
C VAL A 91 14.55 -23.96 10.70
N ASP A 92 14.49 -23.69 9.40
CA ASP A 92 15.57 -23.00 8.71
C ASP A 92 15.34 -21.48 8.76
N THR A 93 16.30 -20.77 9.34
CA THR A 93 16.26 -19.31 9.55
C THR A 93 16.16 -18.51 8.25
N LYS A 94 16.41 -19.13 7.08
CA LYS A 94 16.15 -18.49 5.79
C LYS A 94 14.66 -18.37 5.45
N TYR A 95 13.79 -19.16 6.09
CA TYR A 95 12.33 -19.12 5.91
C TYR A 95 11.61 -18.28 6.97
N VAL A 96 12.31 -17.88 8.04
CA VAL A 96 11.78 -17.02 9.12
C VAL A 96 12.35 -15.61 8.98
N ARG A 97 12.16 -15.02 7.80
CA ARG A 97 12.68 -13.70 7.45
C ARG A 97 11.56 -12.76 7.05
N GLU A 98 11.75 -11.48 7.37
CA GLU A 98 10.99 -10.36 6.86
C GLU A 98 11.76 -9.79 5.66
N PHE A 99 11.23 -10.00 4.46
CA PHE A 99 11.79 -9.49 3.20
C PHE A 99 11.32 -8.05 2.98
N ARG A 100 11.76 -7.16 3.86
CA ARG A 100 11.40 -5.73 3.90
C ARG A 100 11.48 -5.07 2.52
N GLY A 101 12.61 -5.25 1.84
CA GLY A 101 12.87 -4.69 0.52
C GLY A 101 11.98 -5.19 -0.61
N SER A 102 11.25 -6.29 -0.40
CA SER A 102 10.29 -6.85 -1.36
C SER A 102 8.82 -6.68 -0.94
N SER A 103 8.54 -6.04 0.20
CA SER A 103 7.17 -5.75 0.64
C SER A 103 6.41 -4.95 -0.41
N TYR A 104 5.21 -5.39 -0.78
CA TYR A 104 4.45 -4.82 -1.90
C TYR A 104 4.26 -3.30 -1.78
N VAL A 105 4.03 -2.78 -0.58
CA VAL A 105 3.77 -1.34 -0.40
C VAL A 105 5.06 -0.52 -0.39
N ILE A 106 6.06 -0.95 0.37
CA ILE A 106 7.19 -0.08 0.76
C ILE A 106 8.57 -0.66 0.45
N GLY A 107 8.67 -1.84 -0.15
CA GLY A 107 9.94 -2.43 -0.54
C GLY A 107 10.65 -1.61 -1.63
N GLY A 108 11.95 -1.37 -1.48
CA GLY A 108 12.77 -0.56 -2.38
C GLY A 108 13.94 -1.29 -3.02
N ASP A 109 13.98 -2.63 -2.92
CA ASP A 109 15.00 -3.42 -3.62
C ASP A 109 14.81 -3.29 -5.15
N THR A 110 15.91 -3.28 -5.90
CA THR A 110 15.93 -2.87 -7.31
C THR A 110 14.94 -3.62 -8.21
N ASP A 111 14.77 -4.93 -8.00
CA ASP A 111 13.91 -5.78 -8.83
C ASP A 111 12.52 -6.04 -8.21
N ALA A 112 12.20 -5.36 -7.10
CA ALA A 112 10.93 -5.57 -6.42
C ALA A 112 9.80 -4.80 -7.12
N ILE A 113 8.70 -5.51 -7.43
CA ILE A 113 7.48 -4.90 -7.97
C ILE A 113 6.65 -4.35 -6.81
N THR A 114 6.88 -3.10 -6.46
CA THR A 114 6.31 -2.46 -5.27
C THR A 114 5.78 -1.07 -5.57
N LEU A 115 4.83 -0.61 -4.75
CA LEU A 115 4.32 0.76 -4.83
C LEU A 115 5.45 1.79 -4.61
N ALA A 116 6.37 1.55 -3.68
CA ALA A 116 7.53 2.41 -3.48
C ALA A 116 8.42 2.54 -4.74
N ASN A 117 8.69 1.44 -5.45
CA ASN A 117 9.47 1.51 -6.70
C ASN A 117 8.68 2.16 -7.84
N PHE A 118 7.36 1.98 -7.91
CA PHE A 118 6.52 2.71 -8.84
C PHE A 118 6.52 4.22 -8.57
N ILE A 119 6.44 4.64 -7.31
CA ILE A 119 6.58 6.06 -6.94
C ILE A 119 7.97 6.56 -7.30
N LYS A 120 9.03 5.81 -6.98
CA LYS A 120 10.42 6.16 -7.27
C LYS A 120 10.68 6.39 -8.75
N TYR A 121 9.99 5.68 -9.64
CA TYR A 121 10.06 5.90 -11.08
C TYR A 121 9.62 7.32 -11.49
N TYR A 122 8.60 7.87 -10.84
CA TYR A 122 8.06 9.20 -11.12
C TYR A 122 8.69 10.30 -10.24
N ASN A 123 9.08 9.97 -9.02
CA ASN A 123 9.79 10.83 -8.09
C ASN A 123 11.04 10.11 -7.54
N PRO A 124 12.23 10.30 -8.16
CA PRO A 124 13.47 9.66 -7.71
C PRO A 124 13.91 10.02 -6.28
N ASN A 125 13.35 11.09 -5.72
CA ASN A 125 13.69 11.60 -4.38
C ASN A 125 12.74 11.07 -3.29
N VAL A 126 11.78 10.19 -3.62
CA VAL A 126 10.89 9.60 -2.61
C VAL A 126 11.70 8.91 -1.51
N TYR A 127 11.34 9.16 -0.26
CA TYR A 127 12.00 8.60 0.91
C TYR A 127 11.11 7.59 1.64
N GLY A 128 11.75 6.63 2.30
CA GLY A 128 11.10 5.72 3.26
C GLY A 128 11.05 4.26 2.83
N ALA A 129 11.36 3.96 1.57
CA ALA A 129 11.38 2.59 1.06
C ALA A 129 12.37 1.71 1.84
N SER A 130 11.87 0.59 2.36
CA SER A 130 12.66 -0.41 3.10
C SER A 130 13.50 -1.27 2.15
N THR A 131 14.55 -1.93 2.64
CA THR A 131 15.51 -2.66 1.78
C THR A 131 15.94 -4.00 2.39
N SER A 132 16.39 -4.95 1.57
CA SER A 132 16.95 -6.22 2.03
C SER A 132 15.98 -7.04 2.90
N SER A 133 16.53 -7.97 3.71
CA SER A 133 15.76 -8.78 4.65
C SER A 133 16.51 -9.02 5.95
N HIS A 134 15.79 -9.24 7.03
CA HIS A 134 16.34 -9.69 8.32
C HIS A 134 15.48 -10.79 8.93
N LEU A 135 15.94 -11.37 10.04
CA LEU A 135 15.13 -12.32 10.81
C LEU A 135 13.88 -11.64 11.31
N ALA A 136 12.76 -12.36 11.30
CA ALA A 136 11.48 -11.80 11.68
C ALA A 136 11.53 -11.17 13.08
N THR A 137 11.00 -9.95 13.17
CA THR A 137 10.71 -9.29 14.45
C THR A 137 9.31 -9.66 14.90
N LEU A 138 9.06 -9.71 16.20
CA LEU A 138 7.78 -10.09 16.77
C LEU A 138 7.23 -8.98 17.67
N CYS A 139 6.01 -8.56 17.38
CA CYS A 139 5.22 -7.68 18.22
C CYS A 139 3.77 -8.15 18.16
N TYR A 140 3.25 -8.74 19.24
CA TYR A 140 1.92 -9.32 19.28
C TYR A 140 1.13 -8.80 20.47
N GLY A 141 0.21 -7.87 20.23
CA GLY A 141 -0.58 -7.23 21.27
C GLY A 141 0.33 -6.61 22.35
N PRO A 142 0.23 -6.98 23.64
CA PRO A 142 1.12 -6.44 24.67
C PRO A 142 2.58 -6.96 24.59
N PHE A 143 2.86 -7.96 23.75
CA PHE A 143 4.17 -8.60 23.64
C PHE A 143 5.01 -8.01 22.50
N CYS A 144 5.40 -6.75 22.65
CA CYS A 144 6.37 -6.06 21.78
C CYS A 144 7.63 -5.74 22.59
N ILE A 145 8.33 -6.81 22.99
CA ILE A 145 9.39 -6.76 24.01
C ILE A 145 10.76 -6.92 23.32
N PRO A 146 11.72 -6.00 23.56
CA PRO A 146 13.10 -6.20 23.14
C PRO A 146 13.71 -7.47 23.75
N PRO A 147 14.52 -8.24 23.00
CA PRO A 147 15.08 -7.90 21.69
C PRO A 147 14.18 -8.28 20.49
N MET A 148 13.05 -8.96 20.72
CA MET A 148 12.24 -9.54 19.64
C MET A 148 11.53 -8.49 18.78
N SER A 149 11.18 -7.34 19.34
CA SER A 149 10.50 -6.25 18.64
C SER A 149 11.44 -5.13 18.17
N LEU A 150 12.76 -5.34 18.18
CA LEU A 150 13.70 -4.29 17.80
C LEU A 150 13.68 -4.03 16.30
N TYR A 151 13.44 -2.78 15.93
CA TYR A 151 13.61 -2.30 14.56
C TYR A 151 15.08 -2.29 14.13
N ASN A 152 15.31 -2.45 12.84
CA ASN A 152 16.58 -2.22 12.17
C ASN A 152 16.45 -1.01 11.23
N PRO A 153 16.73 0.23 11.69
CA PRO A 153 16.50 1.45 10.89
C PRO A 153 17.27 1.51 9.57
N THR A 154 18.34 0.72 9.43
CA THR A 154 19.10 0.66 8.17
C THR A 154 18.32 -0.11 7.10
N ILE A 155 17.59 -1.16 7.50
CA ILE A 155 16.79 -2.03 6.62
C ILE A 155 15.34 -1.55 6.56
N ASP A 156 14.71 -1.34 7.71
CA ASP A 156 13.27 -1.09 7.86
C ASP A 156 12.87 0.28 7.31
N LYS A 157 13.75 1.29 7.43
CA LYS A 157 13.45 2.68 7.04
C LYS A 157 12.10 3.11 7.63
N LEU A 158 11.07 3.38 6.83
CA LEU A 158 9.74 3.75 7.30
C LEU A 158 8.72 2.60 7.21
N ASN A 159 9.17 1.36 7.09
CA ASN A 159 8.35 0.17 7.28
C ASN A 159 8.35 -0.22 8.76
N ALA A 160 7.34 0.25 9.49
CA ALA A 160 7.19 0.00 10.92
C ALA A 160 6.45 -1.32 11.24
N ALA A 161 5.98 -2.03 10.22
CA ALA A 161 5.25 -3.27 10.40
C ALA A 161 6.10 -4.33 11.12
N GLN A 162 5.49 -5.21 11.90
CA GLN A 162 6.18 -6.32 12.56
C GLN A 162 5.34 -7.58 12.52
N SER A 163 5.98 -8.74 12.45
CA SER A 163 5.26 -10.00 12.49
C SER A 163 4.46 -10.14 13.79
N GLY A 164 3.20 -10.54 13.67
CA GLY A 164 2.26 -10.59 14.79
C GLY A 164 1.55 -9.27 15.09
N GLY A 165 1.87 -8.19 14.36
CA GLY A 165 1.26 -6.88 14.55
C GLY A 165 -0.27 -6.94 14.50
N MET A 166 -0.92 -6.25 15.44
CA MET A 166 -2.36 -6.12 15.51
C MET A 166 -2.74 -4.63 15.45
N ALA A 167 -4.02 -4.31 15.25
CA ALA A 167 -4.47 -2.91 15.26
C ALA A 167 -4.07 -2.17 16.56
N MET A 168 -4.07 -2.85 17.70
CA MET A 168 -3.61 -2.27 18.97
C MET A 168 -2.12 -1.91 19.00
N ASN A 169 -1.31 -2.50 18.12
CA ASN A 169 0.12 -2.22 17.97
C ASN A 169 0.41 -1.01 17.09
N LEU A 170 -0.57 -0.46 16.35
CA LEU A 170 -0.35 0.68 15.45
C LEU A 170 0.28 1.89 16.16
N ASN A 171 -0.03 2.13 17.44
CA ASN A 171 0.61 3.21 18.19
C ASN A 171 2.09 2.92 18.52
N TYR A 172 2.45 1.66 18.77
CA TYR A 172 3.85 1.21 18.93
C TYR A 172 4.63 1.45 17.63
N GLU A 173 4.05 1.06 16.50
CA GLU A 173 4.68 1.24 15.19
C GLU A 173 4.78 2.73 14.81
N LEU A 174 3.77 3.54 15.15
CA LEU A 174 3.83 4.99 14.99
C LEU A 174 4.86 5.65 15.91
N ASP A 175 5.19 5.08 17.08
CA ASP A 175 6.29 5.59 17.90
C ASP A 175 7.65 5.41 17.20
N TYR A 176 7.80 4.39 16.36
CA TYR A 176 8.99 4.23 15.52
C TYR A 176 9.05 5.25 14.36
N LEU A 177 7.92 5.52 13.71
CA LEU A 177 7.86 6.49 12.59
C LEU A 177 7.86 7.95 13.04
N ILE A 178 7.24 8.23 14.18
CA ILE A 178 7.11 9.55 14.78
C ILE A 178 7.68 9.45 16.19
N PRO A 179 9.01 9.49 16.34
CA PRO A 179 9.64 9.39 17.65
C PRO A 179 9.15 10.52 18.55
N ARG A 180 8.42 10.17 19.60
CA ARG A 180 8.15 11.09 20.71
C ARG A 180 9.33 11.04 21.68
N ASN A 181 9.60 12.15 22.34
CA ASN A 181 10.59 12.20 23.44
C ASN A 181 10.17 11.37 24.67
N ASP A 182 8.94 10.86 24.70
CA ASP A 182 8.39 10.07 25.80
C ASP A 182 8.32 8.58 25.44
N GLN A 183 9.48 7.92 25.31
CA GLN A 183 9.63 6.46 25.06
C GLN A 183 9.11 5.59 26.23
N CYS A 184 7.86 5.78 26.65
CA CYS A 184 7.17 4.94 27.63
C CYS A 184 6.16 4.02 26.93
N THR A 185 6.63 3.16 26.03
CA THR A 185 5.78 2.17 25.33
C THR A 185 5.62 0.87 26.14
N SER A 186 5.41 0.99 27.45
CA SER A 186 5.17 -0.15 28.35
C SER A 186 4.00 0.10 29.30
N CYS A 187 2.84 0.51 28.80
CA CYS A 187 1.63 0.63 29.63
C CYS A 187 0.39 0.09 28.89
N SER A 188 0.13 -1.22 29.00
CA SER A 188 -1.10 -1.77 29.62
C SER A 188 -1.54 -3.14 29.08
N ASN A 189 -1.73 -4.06 30.05
CA ASN A 189 -2.72 -5.11 30.31
C ASN A 189 -3.26 -6.09 29.24
N PHE A 190 -3.58 -7.27 29.76
CA PHE A 190 -3.72 -8.59 29.12
C PHE A 190 -4.83 -8.76 28.08
N ALA A 191 -4.53 -9.59 27.09
CA ALA A 191 -5.29 -9.86 25.88
C ALA A 191 -6.39 -10.92 26.03
N ALA A 192 -7.63 -10.51 25.75
CA ALA A 192 -8.73 -11.35 25.25
C ALA A 192 -9.87 -10.51 24.62
N GLU A 193 -9.95 -9.20 24.91
CA GLU A 193 -11.04 -8.32 24.47
C GLU A 193 -10.74 -7.53 23.17
N TYR A 194 -9.57 -7.70 22.57
CA TYR A 194 -9.04 -6.79 21.54
C TYR A 194 -9.35 -7.17 20.09
N ALA A 195 -9.98 -8.31 19.86
CA ALA A 195 -10.24 -8.84 18.52
C ALA A 195 -11.70 -8.63 18.06
N THR A 196 -12.40 -7.63 18.61
CA THR A 196 -13.73 -7.26 18.12
C THR A 196 -13.63 -6.22 17.00
N PRO A 197 -14.60 -6.16 16.06
CA PRO A 197 -14.66 -5.11 15.05
C PRO A 197 -14.65 -3.70 15.64
N GLU A 198 -15.30 -3.49 16.78
CA GLU A 198 -15.35 -2.20 17.48
C GLU A 198 -13.98 -1.82 18.05
N ALA A 199 -13.27 -2.78 18.66
CA ALA A 199 -11.93 -2.55 19.17
C ALA A 199 -10.96 -2.25 18.01
N TYR A 200 -11.01 -3.03 16.93
CA TYR A 200 -10.24 -2.79 15.71
C TYR A 200 -10.48 -1.37 15.17
N GLY A 201 -11.75 -1.00 14.97
CA GLY A 201 -12.13 0.32 14.48
C GLY A 201 -11.58 1.45 15.35
N LYS A 202 -11.69 1.32 16.68
CA LYS A 202 -11.14 2.28 17.64
C LYS A 202 -9.63 2.45 17.51
N TYR A 203 -8.87 1.36 17.37
CA TYR A 203 -7.43 1.42 17.24
C TYR A 203 -6.98 2.06 15.92
N VAL A 204 -7.64 1.70 14.81
CA VAL A 204 -7.38 2.30 13.50
C VAL A 204 -7.72 3.79 13.52
N GLU A 205 -8.87 4.18 14.05
CA GLU A 205 -9.27 5.58 14.18
C GLU A 205 -8.26 6.39 15.01
N ALA A 206 -7.82 5.86 16.15
CA ALA A 206 -6.79 6.50 16.98
C ALA A 206 -5.46 6.68 16.23
N ALA A 207 -5.04 5.67 15.45
CA ALA A 207 -3.83 5.76 14.64
C ALA A 207 -3.95 6.80 13.52
N VAL A 208 -5.08 6.80 12.80
CA VAL A 208 -5.37 7.78 11.74
C VAL A 208 -5.43 9.20 12.29
N GLU A 209 -6.09 9.41 13.44
CA GLU A 209 -6.15 10.74 14.08
C GLU A 209 -4.76 11.21 14.55
N ARG A 210 -3.91 10.31 15.06
CA ARG A 210 -2.52 10.64 15.37
C ARG A 210 -1.75 11.06 14.11
N ILE A 211 -1.84 10.30 13.03
CA ILE A 211 -1.21 10.63 11.74
C ILE A 211 -1.70 12.00 11.26
N ARG A 212 -3.01 12.23 11.25
CA ARG A 212 -3.62 13.51 10.84
C ARG A 212 -3.09 14.70 11.65
N LYS A 213 -2.85 14.51 12.95
CA LYS A 213 -2.37 15.56 13.86
C LYS A 213 -0.87 15.81 13.75
N GLU A 214 -0.07 14.75 13.61
CA GLU A 214 1.39 14.82 13.69
C GLU A 214 2.05 14.93 12.30
N ILE A 215 1.38 14.50 11.22
CA ILE A 215 1.92 14.48 9.86
C ILE A 215 0.95 15.18 8.88
N PRO A 216 1.26 16.42 8.46
CA PRO A 216 0.40 17.16 7.52
C PRO A 216 0.45 16.54 6.11
N ASN A 217 -0.60 16.80 5.32
CA ASN A 217 -0.69 16.40 3.91
C ASN A 217 -0.48 14.89 3.65
N THR A 218 -1.06 14.06 4.52
CA THR A 218 -0.93 12.60 4.45
C THR A 218 -2.14 11.96 3.78
N VAL A 219 -1.89 11.01 2.87
CA VAL A 219 -2.91 10.06 2.41
C VAL A 219 -2.71 8.76 3.15
N VAL A 220 -3.76 8.30 3.83
CA VAL A 220 -3.79 6.99 4.49
C VAL A 220 -4.55 6.01 3.61
N ASN A 221 -3.87 4.96 3.15
CA ASN A 221 -4.49 3.83 2.46
C ASN A 221 -4.65 2.66 3.43
N LEU A 222 -5.89 2.34 3.79
CA LEU A 222 -6.20 1.19 4.63
C LEU A 222 -6.32 -0.06 3.74
N GLN A 223 -5.42 -1.02 3.95
CA GLN A 223 -5.44 -2.31 3.27
C GLN A 223 -5.96 -3.38 4.24
N GLN A 224 -6.80 -4.28 3.74
CA GLN A 224 -7.30 -5.46 4.44
C GLN A 224 -6.47 -6.69 4.09
#